data_AF-A0A529NZC0-F1
#
_entry.id   AF-A0A529NZC0-F1
#
_cell.length_a   1.000
_cell.length_b   1.000
_cell.length_c   1.000
_cell.angle_alpha   90.00
_cell.angle_beta   90.00
_cell.angle_gamma   90.00
#
_symmetry.space_group_name_H-M   'P 1'
#
loop_
_entity.id
_entity.type
_entity.pdbx_description
1 polymer ?
#
loop_
_entity_poly.entity_id
_entity_poly.type
_entity_poly.pdbx_seq_one_letter_code
_entity_poly.pdbx_strand_id
1 'polypeptide(L)' 'MTVQLLFYQDAKPVTSDRHRDVSIKTGHSYAFARNVNSVPVTAVEFAQAAAEYPIVFAGTEQSIMPAVILGVK' A
#
# COMPACT_ATOMS: atom_id res chain seq x y z
N MET A 1 11.75 -9.51 -10.78
CA MET A 1 11.71 -8.39 -9.82
C MET A 1 10.62 -8.69 -8.81
N THR A 2 10.96 -8.79 -7.53
CA THR A 2 10.01 -9.08 -6.44
C THR A 2 9.34 -7.80 -5.98
N VAL A 3 8.02 -7.75 -5.96
CA VAL A 3 7.26 -6.59 -5.47
C VAL A 3 7.23 -6.62 -3.95
N GLN A 4 7.73 -5.57 -3.31
CA GLN A 4 7.74 -5.41 -1.86
C GLN A 4 6.53 -4.59 -1.39
N LEU A 5 5.88 -5.07 -0.32
CA LEU A 5 4.69 -4.44 0.26
C LEU A 5 3.62 -4.12 -0.80
N LEU A 6 3.47 -4.99 -1.80
CA LEU A 6 2.49 -4.91 -2.90
C LEU A 6 2.68 -3.78 -3.94
N PHE A 7 3.54 -2.78 -3.70
CA PHE A 7 3.71 -1.65 -4.65
C PHE A 7 5.16 -1.34 -5.02
N TYR A 8 6.11 -1.59 -4.12
CA TYR A 8 7.49 -1.14 -4.31
C TYR A 8 8.28 -2.14 -5.14
N GLN A 9 8.76 -1.71 -6.30
CA GLN A 9 9.57 -2.56 -7.18
C GLN A 9 11.07 -2.44 -6.87
N ASP A 10 11.54 -1.24 -6.51
CA ASP A 10 12.94 -0.94 -6.24
C ASP A 10 13.07 0.16 -5.17
N ALA A 11 12.79 -0.18 -3.92
CA ALA A 11 12.91 0.77 -2.81
C ALA A 11 14.39 1.15 -2.59
N LYS A 12 14.69 2.45 -2.62
CA LYS A 12 16.03 3.00 -2.41
C LYS A 12 16.04 4.01 -1.27
N PRO A 13 17.13 4.11 -0.49
CA PRO A 13 17.32 5.20 0.44
C PRO A 13 17.28 6.55 -0.27
N VAL A 14 16.64 7.53 0.36
CA VAL A 14 16.59 8.90 -0.14
C VAL A 14 17.94 9.58 0.12
N THR A 15 18.58 10.03 -0.94
CA THR A 15 19.83 10.82 -0.90
C THR A 15 19.68 12.09 -1.72
N SER A 16 20.36 13.15 -1.30
CA SER A 16 20.35 14.44 -2.00
C SER A 16 20.92 14.35 -3.41
N ASP A 17 21.93 13.52 -3.64
CA ASP A 17 22.54 13.32 -4.95
C ASP A 17 21.57 12.65 -5.94
N ARG A 18 20.91 11.56 -5.52
CA ARG A 18 19.99 10.80 -6.40
C ARG A 18 18.64 11.48 -6.61
N HIS A 19 18.15 12.21 -5.61
CA HIS A 19 16.77 12.73 -5.60
C HIS A 19 16.70 14.25 -5.62
N ARG A 20 17.80 14.96 -5.96
CA ARG A 20 17.87 16.43 -5.97
C ARG A 20 16.70 17.07 -6.73
N ASP A 21 16.37 16.48 -7.87
CA ASP A 21 15.38 17.01 -8.80
C ASP A 21 14.02 16.28 -8.70
N VAL A 22 13.84 15.44 -7.68
CA VAL A 22 12.58 14.73 -7.41
C VAL A 22 11.71 15.54 -6.48
N SER A 23 10.41 15.58 -6.78
CA SER A 23 9.40 16.22 -5.97
C SER A 23 8.18 15.32 -5.78
N ILE A 24 7.33 15.67 -4.82
CA ILE A 24 6.05 14.98 -4.62
C ILE A 24 5.15 15.33 -5.79
N LYS A 25 4.71 14.31 -6.54
CA LYS A 25 3.74 14.46 -7.61
C LYS A 25 2.39 14.86 -7.02
N THR A 26 1.87 16.01 -7.45
CA THR A 26 0.51 16.46 -7.15
C THR A 26 -0.48 15.97 -8.22
N GLY A 27 -1.75 15.74 -7.85
CA GLY A 27 -2.82 15.28 -8.76
C GLY A 27 -3.51 13.99 -8.32
N HIS A 28 -4.45 13.51 -9.14
CA HIS A 28 -5.42 12.44 -8.77
C HIS A 28 -5.08 11.05 -9.36
N SER A 29 -3.89 10.88 -9.95
CA SER A 29 -3.52 9.61 -10.59
C SER A 29 -2.84 8.67 -9.61
N TYR A 30 -3.55 7.62 -9.21
CA TYR A 30 -3.05 6.53 -8.35
C TYR A 30 -2.65 5.29 -9.18
N ALA A 31 -2.16 5.51 -10.41
CA ALA A 31 -1.86 4.42 -11.36
C ALA A 31 -0.80 3.42 -10.85
N PHE A 32 0.06 3.82 -9.91
CA PHE A 32 1.02 2.93 -9.27
C PHE A 32 0.34 1.76 -8.51
N ALA A 33 -0.90 1.96 -8.03
CA ALA A 33 -1.68 0.97 -7.29
C ALA A 33 -2.56 0.08 -8.19
N ARG A 34 -2.53 0.26 -9.53
CA ARG A 34 -3.46 -0.41 -10.46
C ARG A 34 -3.45 -1.95 -10.44
N ASN A 35 -2.39 -2.53 -9.89
CA ASN A 35 -2.17 -3.98 -9.88
C ASN A 35 -2.55 -4.63 -8.54
N VAL A 36 -3.09 -3.86 -7.59
CA VAL A 36 -3.56 -4.38 -6.31
C VAL A 36 -5.04 -4.09 -6.13
N ASN A 37 -5.73 -4.98 -5.41
CA ASN A 37 -7.13 -4.81 -5.01
C ASN A 37 -7.29 -4.79 -3.48
N SER A 38 -6.19 -4.96 -2.75
CA SER A 38 -6.15 -4.95 -1.30
C SER A 38 -4.84 -4.37 -0.79
N VAL A 39 -4.87 -3.81 0.41
CA VAL A 39 -3.71 -3.16 1.04
C VAL A 39 -3.63 -3.53 2.51
N PRO A 40 -2.47 -3.93 3.03
CA PRO A 40 -2.27 -4.16 4.46
C PRO A 40 -2.50 -2.86 5.23
N VAL A 41 -3.15 -2.95 6.38
CA VAL A 41 -3.38 -1.80 7.27
C VAL A 41 -2.93 -2.12 8.68
N THR A 42 -2.45 -1.13 9.40
CA THR A 42 -2.09 -1.23 10.81
C THR A 42 -3.32 -1.00 11.69
N ALA A 43 -3.28 -1.48 12.94
CA ALA A 43 -4.42 -1.36 13.86
C ALA A 43 -4.87 0.10 14.10
N VAL A 44 -3.94 1.06 14.06
CA VAL A 44 -4.24 2.49 14.24
C VAL A 44 -5.05 3.08 13.07
N GLU A 45 -5.03 2.41 11.91
CA GLU A 45 -5.79 2.83 10.72
C GLU A 45 -7.22 2.27 10.70
N PHE A 46 -7.54 1.28 11.55
CA PHE A 46 -8.81 0.55 11.48
C PHE A 46 -10.04 1.44 11.63
N ALA A 47 -10.03 2.38 12.57
CA ALA A 47 -11.21 3.22 12.83
C ALA A 47 -11.60 4.07 11.62
N GLN A 48 -10.62 4.61 10.89
CA GLN A 48 -10.85 5.38 9.67
C GLN A 48 -11.14 4.46 8.48
N ALA A 49 -10.37 3.38 8.33
CA ALA A 49 -10.50 2.47 7.21
C ALA A 49 -11.83 1.70 7.20
N ALA A 50 -12.29 1.24 8.37
CA ALA A 50 -13.52 0.45 8.51
C ALA A 50 -14.79 1.24 8.15
N ALA A 51 -14.72 2.58 8.14
CA ALA A 51 -15.85 3.41 7.74
C ALA A 51 -16.16 3.30 6.24
N GLU A 52 -15.15 3.00 5.41
CA GLU A 52 -15.25 3.01 3.95
C GLU A 52 -14.94 1.64 3.31
N TYR A 53 -14.12 0.82 3.96
CA TYR A 53 -13.62 -0.43 3.40
C TYR A 53 -13.83 -1.61 4.34
N PRO A 54 -14.15 -2.81 3.81
CA PRO A 54 -14.15 -4.01 4.63
C PRO A 54 -12.71 -4.38 5.00
N ILE A 55 -12.48 -4.59 6.29
CA ILE A 55 -11.21 -5.11 6.83
C ILE A 55 -11.30 -6.63 6.87
N VAL A 56 -10.36 -7.30 6.20
CA VAL A 56 -10.20 -8.75 6.21
C VAL A 56 -8.90 -9.14 6.89
N PHE A 57 -8.86 -10.34 7.44
CA PHE A 57 -7.67 -10.91 8.07
C PHE A 57 -7.18 -12.04 7.18
N ALA A 58 -6.15 -11.77 6.38
CA ALA A 58 -5.61 -12.70 5.40
C ALA A 58 -4.39 -13.44 5.95
N GLY A 59 -4.16 -14.67 5.51
CA GLY A 59 -2.99 -15.46 5.89
C GLY A 59 -3.36 -16.83 6.47
N THR A 60 -2.51 -17.34 7.34
CA THR A 60 -2.67 -18.64 8.01
C THR A 60 -2.87 -18.42 9.51
N GLU A 61 -3.24 -19.46 10.26
CA GLU A 61 -3.42 -19.35 11.72
C GLU A 61 -2.17 -18.83 12.44
N GLN A 62 -0.96 -19.12 11.94
CA GLN A 62 0.29 -18.64 12.54
C GLN A 62 0.72 -17.25 12.05
N SER A 63 0.15 -16.74 10.97
CA SER A 63 0.54 -15.46 10.37
C SER A 63 -0.67 -14.80 9.73
N ILE A 64 -1.30 -13.90 10.49
CA ILE A 64 -2.47 -13.15 10.09
C ILE A 64 -2.05 -11.70 9.81
N MET A 65 -2.46 -11.19 8.66
CA MET A 65 -2.27 -9.80 8.27
C MET A 65 -3.62 -9.14 7.99
N PRO A 66 -3.97 -8.07 8.73
CA PRO A 66 -5.13 -7.25 8.40
C PRO A 66 -4.90 -6.48 7.09
N ALA A 67 -5.90 -6.49 6.22
CA ALA A 67 -5.90 -5.77 4.95
C ALA A 67 -7.29 -5.20 4.66
N VAL A 68 -7.34 -4.06 3.98
CA VAL A 68 -8.58 -3.52 3.40
C VAL A 68 -8.76 -4.02 1.97
N ILE A 69 -10.01 -4.22 1.55
CA ILE A 69 -10.34 -4.46 0.14
C ILE A 69 -10.72 -3.13 -0.50
N LEU A 70 -9.94 -2.70 -1.51
CA LEU A 70 -10.16 -1.44 -2.22
C LEU A 70 -11.25 -1.56 -3.30
N GLY A 71 -11.49 -2.76 -3.80
CA GLY A 71 -12.50 -3.04 -4.83
C GLY A 71 -12.40 -4.47 -5.34
N VAL A 72 -13.48 -4.93 -5.95
CA VAL A 72 -13.54 -6.24 -6.63
C VAL A 72 -13.28 -6.00 -8.11
N LYS A 73 -12.45 -6.85 -8.72
CA LYS A 73 -12.18 -6.79 -10.16
C LYS A 73 -13.15 -7.67 -10.92
#